data_AF-A0A950F878-F1
#
_entry.id   AF-A0A950F878-F1
#
_cell.length_a   1.000
_cell.length_b   1.000
_cell.length_c   1.000
_cell.angle_alpha   90.00
_cell.angle_beta   90.00
_cell.angle_gamma   90.00
#
_symmetry.space_group_name_H-M   'P 1'
#
loop_
_entity.id
_entity.type
_entity.pdbx_description
1 polymer ?
#
loop_
_entity_poly.entity_id
_entity_poly.type
_entity_poly.pdbx_seq_one_letter_code
_entity_poly.pdbx_strand_id
1 'polypeptide(L)' 'MSILYLLIPLGMVLLALSIWAFFWAVRSGQFDDLESPGVEILLDDDRVVDAKAARRRDA' A
#
# COMPACT_ATOMS: atom_id res chain seq x y z
N MET A 1 -24.50 -22.71 24.31
CA MET A 1 -25.08 -22.40 22.98
C MET A 1 -25.65 -20.97 22.91
N SER A 2 -25.01 -19.99 23.55
CA SER A 2 -25.43 -18.58 23.53
C SER A 2 -24.46 -17.70 22.73
N ILE A 3 -23.17 -18.06 22.74
CA ILE A 3 -22.09 -17.29 22.09
C ILE A 3 -22.26 -17.17 20.57
N LEU A 4 -22.91 -18.16 19.93
CA LEU A 4 -23.20 -18.12 18.49
C LEU A 4 -24.10 -16.94 18.12
N TYR A 5 -25.02 -16.53 18.99
CA TYR A 5 -25.87 -15.36 18.76
C TYR A 5 -25.10 -14.04 18.79
N LEU A 6 -23.89 -14.02 19.37
CA LEU A 6 -22.99 -12.87 19.32
C LEU A 6 -22.02 -12.96 18.13
N LEU A 7 -21.44 -14.14 17.91
CA LEU A 7 -20.41 -14.35 16.88
C LEU A 7 -20.96 -14.23 15.46
N ILE A 8 -22.18 -14.70 15.19
CA ILE A 8 -22.79 -14.62 13.86
C ILE A 8 -22.98 -13.15 13.43
N PRO A 9 -23.68 -12.28 14.19
CA PRO A 9 -23.85 -10.89 13.79
C PRO A 9 -22.53 -10.12 13.80
N LEU A 10 -21.64 -10.38 14.75
CA LEU A 10 -20.31 -9.76 14.76
C LEU A 10 -19.52 -10.11 13.50
N GLY A 11 -19.53 -11.38 13.09
CA GLY A 11 -18.90 -11.84 11.85
C GLY A 11 -19.52 -11.20 10.62
N MET A 12 -20.85 -11.06 10.57
CA MET A 12 -21.54 -10.36 9.47
C MET A 12 -21.15 -8.89 9.38
N VAL A 13 -21.02 -8.19 10.51
CA VAL A 13 -20.57 -6.79 10.55
C VAL A 13 -19.13 -6.69 10.05
N LEU A 14 -18.22 -7.55 10.54
CA LEU A 14 -16.84 -7.56 10.08
C LEU A 14 -16.72 -7.88 8.60
N LEU A 15 -17.51 -8.83 8.08
CA LEU A 15 -17.55 -9.16 6.66
C LEU A 15 -18.03 -7.96 5.83
N ALA A 16 -19.10 -7.30 6.25
CA ALA A 16 -19.61 -6.11 5.57
C ALA A 16 -18.59 -4.96 5.57
N LEU A 17 -17.90 -4.73 6.69
CA LEU A 17 -16.84 -3.74 6.80
C LEU A 17 -15.67 -4.07 5.87
N SER A 18 -15.24 -5.33 5.82
CA SER A 18 -14.17 -5.78 4.92
C SER A 18 -14.53 -5.55 3.44
N ILE A 19 -15.75 -5.90 3.04
CA ILE A 19 -16.23 -5.68 1.67
C ILE A 19 -16.28 -4.18 1.36
N TRP A 20 -16.83 -3.36 2.27
CA TRP A 20 -16.91 -1.92 2.10
C TRP A 20 -15.52 -1.27 1.99
N ALA A 21 -14.59 -1.65 2.87
CA ALA A 21 -13.21 -1.18 2.85
C ALA A 21 -12.49 -1.57 1.56
N PHE A 22 -12.72 -2.79 1.05
CA PHE A 22 -12.18 -3.25 -0.23
C PHE A 22 -12.65 -2.37 -1.40
N PHE A 23 -13.96 -2.12 -1.52
CA PHE A 23 -14.47 -1.24 -2.59
C PHE A 23 -13.99 0.20 -2.44
N TRP A 24 -13.87 0.70 -1.21
CA TRP A 24 -13.30 2.01 -0.94
C TRP A 24 -11.84 2.11 -1.40
N ALA A 25 -11.01 1.11 -1.08
CA ALA A 25 -9.60 1.02 -1.48
C ALA A 25 -9.42 0.94 -3.01
N VAL A 26 -10.28 0.17 -3.69
CA VAL A 26 -10.27 0.11 -5.16
C VAL A 26 -10.63 1.46 -5.76
N ARG A 27 -11.66 2.14 -5.22
CA ARG A 27 -12.07 3.46 -5.74
C ARG A 27 -11.08 4.58 -5.39
N SER A 28 -10.31 4.45 -4.32
CA SER A 28 -9.28 5.43 -3.94
C SER A 28 -7.98 5.27 -4.74
N GLY A 29 -7.91 4.29 -5.66
CA GLY A 29 -6.73 4.07 -6.49
C GLY A 29 -5.55 3.50 -5.71
N GLN A 30 -5.76 2.84 -4.56
CA GLN A 30 -4.68 2.26 -3.75
C GLN A 30 -3.80 1.27 -4.55
N PHE A 31 -4.36 0.63 -5.56
CA PHE A 31 -3.68 -0.36 -6.39
C PHE A 31 -3.10 0.21 -7.68
N ASP A 32 -3.29 1.51 -7.95
CA ASP A 32 -2.84 2.13 -9.21
C ASP A 32 -1.33 2.41 -9.19
N ASP A 33 -0.73 2.54 -8.01
CA ASP A 33 0.70 2.81 -7.82
C ASP A 33 1.45 1.61 -7.23
N LEU A 34 1.41 0.48 -7.94
CA LEU A 34 2.21 -0.72 -7.64
C LEU A 34 3.52 -0.77 -8.43
N GLU A 35 3.65 0.07 -9.46
CA GLU A 35 4.79 0.08 -10.38
C GLU A 35 5.96 0.93 -9.84
N SER A 36 5.67 2.08 -9.23
CA SER A 36 6.71 2.98 -8.70
C SER A 36 7.59 2.35 -7.61
N PRO A 37 7.07 1.62 -6.61
CA PRO A 37 7.89 1.08 -5.53
C PRO A 37 8.91 0.02 -5.97
N GLY A 38 8.56 -0.79 -6.97
CA GLY A 38 9.44 -1.84 -7.49
C GLY A 38 10.59 -1.30 -8.34
N VAL A 39 10.32 -0.24 -9.12
CA VAL A 39 11.32 0.44 -9.93
C VAL A 39 12.23 1.32 -9.06
N GLU A 40 11.70 1.93 -7.99
CA GLU A 40 12.49 2.74 -7.06
C GLU A 40 13.59 1.93 -6.37
N ILE A 41 13.32 0.68 -5.94
CA ILE A 41 14.34 -0.23 -5.38
C ILE A 41 15.48 -0.54 -6.37
N LEU A 42 15.17 -0.64 -7.66
CA LEU A 42 16.17 -0.96 -8.68
C LEU A 42 17.00 0.26 -9.09
N LEU A 43 16.42 1.46 -9.03
CA LEU A 43 17.07 2.72 -9.41
C LEU A 43 17.74 3.45 -8.23
N ASP A 44 17.56 2.98 -7.00
CA ASP A 44 18.06 3.67 -5.80
C ASP A 44 19.59 3.79 -5.80
N ASP A 45 20.29 2.77 -6.29
CA ASP A 45 21.75 2.74 -6.40
C ASP A 45 22.31 3.75 -7.42
N ASP A 46 21.60 3.99 -8.52
CA ASP A 46 22.03 4.91 -9.58
C ASP A 46 21.87 6.38 -9.16
N ARG A 47 20.82 6.70 -8.37
CA ARG A 47 20.57 8.06 -7.87
C ARG A 47 21.68 8.56 -6.93
N VAL A 48 22.30 7.67 -6.17
CA VAL A 48 23.41 8.02 -5.27
C VAL A 48 24.67 8.41 -6.07
N VAL A 49 24.87 7.80 -7.23
CA VAL A 49 26.03 8.06 -8.11
C VAL A 49 25.90 9.42 -8.78
N ASP A 50 24.72 9.75 -9.30
CA ASP A 50 24.45 11.04 -9.95
C ASP A 50 24.53 12.22 -8.96
N ALA A 51 24.00 12.06 -7.75
CA ALA A 51 24.09 13.08 -6.70
C ALA A 51 25.54 13.35 -6.30
N LYS A 52 26.39 12.32 -6.26
CA LYS A 52 27.81 12.43 -5.92
C LYS A 52 28.64 13.02 -7.07
N ALA A 53 28.28 12.71 -8.32
CA ALA A 53 28.92 13.27 -9.51
C ALA A 53 28.61 14.76 -9.70
N ALA A 54 27.37 15.19 -9.46
CA ALA A 54 26.97 16.59 -9.48
C ALA A 54 27.74 17.41 -8.41
N ARG A 55 27.80 16.90 -7.17
CA ARG A 55 28.55 17.54 -6.07
C ARG A 55 30.05 17.67 -6.31
N ARG A 56 30.62 16.84 -7.18
CA ARG A 56 32.05 16.89 -7.58
C ARG A 56 32.32 17.87 -8.73
N ARG A 57 31.30 18.28 -9.49
CA ARG A 57 31.42 19.29 -10.54
C ARG A 57 31.35 20.72 -9.99
N ASP A 58 30.70 20.89 -8.85
CA ASP A 58 30.50 22.19 -8.19
C ASP A 58 31.58 22.50 -7.14
N ALA A 59 32.62 21.66 -7.00
CA ALA A 59 33.76 21.82 -6.08
C ALA A 59 35.07 21.96 -6.88
#